data_AF-D1ALP9-F1
#
_entry.id   AF-D1ALP9-F1
#
_cell.length_a   1.000
_cell.length_b   1.000
_cell.length_c   1.000
_cell.angle_alpha   90.00
_cell.angle_beta   90.00
_cell.angle_gamma   90.00
#
_symmetry.space_group_name_H-M   'P 1'
#
loop_
_entity.id
_entity.type
_entity.pdbx_description
1 polymer ?
#
loop_
_entity_poly.entity_id
_entity_poly.type
_entity_poly.pdbx_seq_one_letter_code
_entity_poly.pdbx_strand_id
1 'polypeptide(L)'
;MKRFFLLMISLITVILLVVSCEKGEKTVRVPLFLVNKAVAKEFPVDKNLVLARALLENPKVSFSDERLIMDLDYKISLAGNKSEGKTKVSSAVSYDSATREVYLTNLSVDEIRNKDGSLVEKGRIYDVINELLANYLAKKPVYEMEEKYKDYEILGIKIEKGSLYVTVKN
;
A
#
# COMPACT_ATOMS: atom_id res chain seq x y z
N MET A 1 -44.13 32.37 -36.71
CA MET A 1 -43.19 32.74 -35.61
C MET A 1 -43.29 31.82 -34.40
N LYS A 2 -44.47 31.62 -33.76
CA LYS A 2 -44.62 30.76 -32.56
C LYS A 2 -44.15 29.29 -32.72
N ARG A 3 -44.42 28.65 -33.87
CA ARG A 3 -44.02 27.25 -34.13
C ARG A 3 -42.50 27.07 -34.34
N PHE A 4 -41.84 28.06 -34.93
CA PHE A 4 -40.39 28.08 -35.12
C PHE A 4 -39.66 28.31 -33.79
N PHE A 5 -40.24 29.17 -32.93
CA PHE A 5 -39.77 29.43 -31.58
C PHE A 5 -39.89 28.20 -30.67
N LEU A 6 -41.00 27.46 -30.76
CA LEU A 6 -41.19 26.18 -30.04
C LEU A 6 -40.22 25.09 -30.49
N LEU A 7 -39.90 25.00 -31.78
CA LEU A 7 -38.92 24.04 -32.32
C LEU A 7 -37.49 24.38 -31.89
N MET A 8 -37.13 25.67 -31.84
CA MET A 8 -35.84 26.12 -31.32
C MET A 8 -35.67 25.83 -29.82
N ILE A 9 -36.71 26.07 -29.02
CA ILE A 9 -36.69 25.75 -27.57
C ILE A 9 -36.54 24.23 -27.36
N SER A 10 -37.28 23.42 -28.12
CA SER A 10 -37.19 21.95 -28.08
C SER A 10 -35.79 21.45 -28.43
N LEU A 11 -35.16 22.01 -29.47
CA LEU A 11 -33.82 21.63 -29.89
C LEU A 11 -32.75 22.05 -28.87
N ILE A 12 -32.89 23.22 -28.24
CA ILE A 12 -32.00 23.70 -27.17
C ILE A 12 -32.11 22.81 -25.91
N THR A 13 -33.31 22.35 -25.55
CA THR A 13 -33.49 21.42 -24.42
C THR A 13 -32.88 20.03 -24.65
N VAL A 14 -32.89 19.54 -25.90
CA VAL A 14 -32.27 18.25 -26.24
C VAL A 14 -30.73 18.36 -26.25
N ILE A 15 -30.17 19.51 -26.65
CA ILE A 15 -28.72 19.75 -26.65
C ILE A 15 -28.17 19.91 -25.22
N LEU A 16 -28.94 20.49 -24.28
CA LEU A 16 -28.55 20.61 -22.86
C LEU A 16 -28.56 19.26 -22.12
N LEU A 17 -29.28 18.24 -22.62
CA LEU A 17 -29.35 16.91 -21.99
C LEU A 17 -28.17 15.99 -22.33
N VAL A 18 -27.36 16.31 -23.35
CA VAL A 18 -26.23 15.47 -23.80
C VAL A 18 -24.86 15.95 -23.34
N VAL A 19 -24.78 17.04 -22.57
CA VAL A 19 -23.50 17.57 -22.04
C VAL A 19 -23.44 17.48 -20.51
N SER A 20 -23.98 16.41 -19.93
CA SER A 20 -23.55 16.01 -18.59
C SER A 20 -22.38 15.04 -18.73
N CYS A 21 -21.21 15.58 -19.07
CA CYS A 21 -19.97 14.84 -18.89
C CYS A 21 -19.75 14.77 -17.38
N GLU A 22 -20.24 13.70 -16.74
CA GLU A 22 -20.09 13.50 -15.30
C GLU A 22 -18.60 13.43 -14.95
N LYS A 23 -18.07 14.59 -14.51
CA LYS A 23 -16.85 14.70 -13.72
C LYS A 23 -17.12 14.10 -12.33
N GLY A 24 -17.32 12.79 -12.30
CA GLY A 24 -17.62 12.02 -11.11
C GLY A 24 -16.37 11.43 -10.47
N GLU A 25 -16.40 11.33 -9.14
CA GLU A 25 -15.41 10.59 -8.37
C GLU A 25 -15.52 9.09 -8.68
N LYS A 26 -14.38 8.44 -8.88
CA LYS A 26 -14.29 7.00 -9.14
C LYS A 26 -13.36 6.35 -8.14
N THR A 27 -13.77 5.22 -7.57
CA THR A 27 -12.90 4.45 -6.68
C THR A 27 -12.38 3.22 -7.42
N VAL A 28 -11.06 3.09 -7.49
CA VAL A 28 -10.35 2.04 -8.21
C VAL A 28 -9.74 1.09 -7.19
N ARG A 29 -9.97 -0.21 -7.38
CA ARG A 29 -9.36 -1.25 -6.55
C ARG A 29 -7.97 -1.57 -7.09
N VAL A 30 -6.95 -1.52 -6.24
CA VAL A 30 -5.61 -1.96 -6.56
C VAL A 30 -5.52 -3.49 -6.38
N PRO A 31 -5.15 -4.26 -7.42
CA PRO A 31 -4.96 -5.69 -7.29
C PRO A 31 -3.85 -6.05 -6.29
N LEU A 32 -4.15 -6.92 -5.32
CA LEU A 32 -3.20 -7.38 -4.30
C LEU A 32 -1.91 -7.98 -4.89
N PHE A 33 -1.98 -8.60 -6.08
CA PHE A 33 -0.80 -9.18 -6.72
C PHE A 33 0.23 -8.11 -7.14
N LEU A 34 -0.20 -6.88 -7.46
CA LEU A 34 0.72 -5.79 -7.78
C LEU A 34 1.51 -5.36 -6.55
N VAL A 35 0.81 -5.22 -5.42
CA VAL A 35 1.43 -4.89 -4.13
C VAL A 35 2.37 -6.01 -3.68
N ASN A 36 1.94 -7.28 -3.76
CA ASN A 36 2.81 -8.42 -3.46
C ASN A 36 4.06 -8.43 -4.36
N LYS A 37 3.90 -8.17 -5.66
CA LYS A 37 5.03 -8.11 -6.60
C LYS A 37 5.99 -6.99 -6.27
N ALA A 38 5.50 -5.82 -5.87
CA ALA A 38 6.34 -4.69 -5.47
C ALA A 38 7.10 -5.00 -4.18
N VAL A 39 6.40 -5.48 -3.14
CA VAL A 39 7.03 -5.87 -1.88
C VAL A 39 8.05 -6.98 -2.09
N ALA A 40 7.71 -8.06 -2.79
CA ALA A 40 8.59 -9.21 -2.99
C ALA A 40 9.92 -8.85 -3.69
N LYS A 41 9.96 -7.79 -4.51
CA LYS A 41 11.21 -7.31 -5.14
C LYS A 41 12.22 -6.74 -4.15
N GLU A 42 11.75 -6.26 -3.00
CA GLU A 42 12.61 -5.67 -1.97
C GLU A 42 13.20 -6.73 -1.02
N PHE A 43 12.84 -8.01 -1.21
CA PHE A 43 13.32 -9.12 -0.40
C PHE A 43 14.25 -10.04 -1.21
N PRO A 44 15.23 -10.69 -0.55
CA PRO A 44 15.50 -10.63 0.89
C PRO A 44 16.14 -9.30 1.33
N VAL A 45 15.84 -8.89 2.56
CA VAL A 45 16.55 -7.79 3.23
C VAL A 45 17.64 -8.42 4.10
N ASP A 46 18.87 -8.55 3.57
CA ASP A 46 20.07 -9.01 4.31
C ASP A 46 20.94 -7.81 4.67
N LYS A 47 21.12 -7.57 5.98
CA LYS A 47 21.90 -6.43 6.51
C LYS A 47 22.79 -6.83 7.67
N ASN A 48 23.99 -6.26 7.66
CA ASN A 48 24.90 -6.23 8.80
C ASN A 48 24.80 -4.85 9.46
N LEU A 49 24.24 -4.83 10.67
CA LEU A 49 24.16 -3.69 11.57
C LEU A 49 25.28 -3.80 12.62
N VAL A 50 25.58 -2.70 13.32
CA VAL A 50 26.71 -2.61 14.26
C VAL A 50 26.74 -3.74 15.29
N LEU A 51 25.57 -4.21 15.77
CA LEU A 51 25.45 -5.26 16.79
C LEU A 51 24.60 -6.46 16.34
N ALA A 52 24.18 -6.49 15.07
CA ALA A 52 23.25 -7.49 14.57
C ALA A 52 23.53 -7.86 13.12
N ARG A 53 23.42 -9.15 12.77
CA ARG A 53 23.16 -9.55 11.38
C ARG A 53 21.70 -9.94 11.28
N ALA A 54 20.98 -9.41 10.31
CA ALA A 54 19.55 -9.61 10.16
C ALA A 54 19.19 -9.91 8.70
N LEU A 55 18.41 -10.97 8.52
CA LEU A 55 17.82 -11.39 7.25
C LEU A 55 16.31 -11.46 7.43
N LEU A 56 15.58 -10.72 6.61
CA LEU A 56 14.13 -10.88 6.44
C LEU A 56 13.86 -11.47 5.05
N GLU A 57 13.00 -12.48 4.98
CA GLU A 57 12.73 -13.23 3.74
C GLU A 57 11.28 -13.70 3.64
N ASN A 58 10.90 -14.18 2.46
CA ASN A 58 9.58 -14.74 2.15
C ASN A 58 8.38 -13.86 2.53
N PRO A 59 8.33 -12.58 2.07
CA PRO A 59 7.19 -11.72 2.35
C PRO A 59 5.90 -12.28 1.77
N LYS A 60 4.85 -12.29 2.60
CA LYS A 60 3.48 -12.55 2.18
C LYS A 60 2.59 -11.41 2.61
N VAL A 61 2.03 -10.70 1.61
CA VAL A 61 1.19 -9.53 1.86
C VAL A 61 -0.28 -9.89 1.77
N SER A 62 -1.05 -9.39 2.73
CA SER A 62 -2.51 -9.40 2.73
C SER A 62 -3.06 -8.06 3.23
N PHE A 63 -4.37 -7.86 3.07
CA PHE A 63 -5.07 -6.72 3.65
C PHE A 63 -6.03 -7.23 4.73
N SER A 64 -6.00 -6.63 5.91
CA SER A 64 -6.93 -6.92 7.00
C SER A 64 -7.44 -5.61 7.56
N ASP A 65 -8.76 -5.49 7.65
CA ASP A 65 -9.45 -4.28 8.12
C ASP A 65 -9.00 -3.03 7.35
N GLU A 66 -8.23 -2.16 8.01
CA GLU A 66 -7.70 -0.89 7.49
C GLU A 66 -6.17 -0.91 7.32
N ARG A 67 -5.55 -2.09 7.41
CA ARG A 67 -4.09 -2.24 7.41
C ARG A 67 -3.63 -3.24 6.37
N LEU A 68 -2.42 -3.01 5.87
CA LEU A 68 -1.66 -4.01 5.15
C LEU A 68 -0.92 -4.86 6.17
N ILE A 69 -1.07 -6.18 6.04
CA ILE A 69 -0.41 -7.17 6.88
C ILE A 69 0.66 -7.87 6.05
N MET A 70 1.85 -8.01 6.62
CA MET A 70 2.98 -8.70 6.02
C MET A 70 3.51 -9.75 6.98
N ASP A 71 3.41 -11.02 6.57
CA ASP A 71 4.07 -12.12 7.24
C ASP A 71 5.46 -12.32 6.62
N LEU A 72 6.47 -12.52 7.47
CA LEU A 72 7.87 -12.63 7.09
C LEU A 72 8.55 -13.76 7.86
N ASP A 73 9.53 -14.39 7.25
CA ASP A 73 10.52 -15.18 7.97
C ASP A 73 11.68 -14.26 8.40
N TYR A 74 12.23 -14.46 9.59
CA TYR A 74 13.41 -13.73 10.07
C TYR A 74 14.53 -14.67 10.51
N LYS A 75 15.76 -14.22 10.31
CA LYS A 75 16.97 -14.77 10.93
C LYS A 75 17.82 -13.62 11.44
N ILE A 76 18.02 -13.56 12.75
CA ILE A 76 18.78 -12.49 13.40
C ILE A 76 19.86 -13.10 14.28
N SER A 77 21.07 -12.57 14.19
CA SER A 77 22.20 -12.87 15.08
C SER A 77 22.56 -11.61 15.86
N LEU A 78 22.32 -11.61 17.18
CA LEU A 78 22.67 -10.52 18.09
C LEU A 78 23.88 -10.93 18.93
N ALA A 79 25.02 -10.27 18.73
CA ALA A 79 26.27 -10.58 19.44
C ALA A 79 26.61 -12.10 19.45
N GLY A 80 26.34 -12.78 18.33
CA GLY A 80 26.59 -14.23 18.17
C GLY A 80 25.42 -15.13 18.56
N ASN A 81 24.42 -14.63 19.29
CA ASN A 81 23.22 -15.39 19.62
C ASN A 81 22.23 -15.34 18.45
N LYS A 82 21.91 -16.51 17.89
CA LYS A 82 21.01 -16.63 16.74
C LYS A 82 19.57 -16.85 17.20
N SER A 83 18.65 -16.19 16.52
CA SER A 83 17.21 -16.35 16.66
C SER A 83 16.61 -16.39 15.25
N GLU A 84 15.70 -17.32 15.01
CA GLU A 84 15.00 -17.46 13.74
C GLU A 84 13.55 -17.86 13.96
N GLY A 85 12.70 -17.44 13.04
CA GLY A 85 11.27 -17.73 13.10
C GLY A 85 10.46 -16.84 12.18
N LYS A 86 9.29 -16.43 12.64
CA LYS A 86 8.33 -15.63 11.86
C LYS A 86 7.99 -14.33 12.55
N THR A 87 7.72 -13.30 11.77
CA THR A 87 7.19 -12.04 12.26
C THR A 87 6.00 -11.59 11.45
N LYS A 88 5.02 -11.00 12.13
CA LYS A 88 3.87 -10.33 11.54
C LYS A 88 4.06 -8.83 11.70
N VAL A 89 3.95 -8.12 10.58
CA VAL A 89 4.10 -6.67 10.49
C VAL A 89 2.81 -6.09 9.96
N SER A 90 2.40 -4.94 10.49
CA SER A 90 1.30 -4.17 9.94
C SER A 90 1.74 -2.78 9.49
N SER A 91 1.08 -2.24 8.48
CA SER A 91 1.31 -0.89 7.99
C SER A 91 0.04 -0.20 7.53
N ALA A 92 0.08 1.12 7.55
CA ALA A 92 -0.81 1.98 6.78
C ALA A 92 -0.19 2.24 5.39
N VAL A 93 -0.92 2.97 4.55
CA VAL A 93 -0.47 3.42 3.24
C VAL A 93 -0.55 4.94 3.14
N SER A 94 0.35 5.53 2.37
CA SER A 94 0.27 6.93 1.98
C SER A 94 0.49 7.08 0.47
N TYR A 95 -0.02 8.16 -0.09
CA TYR A 95 0.19 8.52 -1.49
C TYR A 95 1.11 9.74 -1.59
N ASP A 96 2.10 9.67 -2.47
CA ASP A 96 2.92 10.81 -2.87
C ASP A 96 2.43 11.34 -4.22
N SER A 97 1.91 12.57 -4.24
CA SER A 97 1.38 13.19 -5.45
C SER A 97 2.47 13.63 -6.43
N ALA A 98 3.69 13.87 -5.97
CA ALA A 98 4.80 14.29 -6.83
C ALA A 98 5.30 13.14 -7.69
N THR A 99 5.41 11.94 -7.10
CA THR A 99 5.85 10.74 -7.83
C THR A 99 4.69 9.87 -8.33
N ARG A 100 3.47 10.14 -7.85
CA ARG A 100 2.26 9.35 -8.12
C ARG A 100 2.36 7.90 -7.65
N GLU A 101 3.03 7.70 -6.52
CA GLU A 101 3.29 6.39 -5.94
C GLU A 101 2.67 6.23 -4.55
N VAL A 102 2.51 4.98 -4.15
CA VAL A 102 1.98 4.57 -2.85
C VAL A 102 3.08 3.94 -2.04
N TYR A 103 3.21 4.37 -0.79
CA TYR A 103 4.23 3.94 0.14
C TYR A 103 3.61 3.27 1.36
N LEU A 104 4.38 2.36 1.99
CA LEU A 104 4.03 1.82 3.30
C LEU A 104 4.46 2.82 4.38
N THR A 105 3.54 3.12 5.29
CA THR A 105 3.78 4.01 6.43
C THR A 105 3.33 3.36 7.73
N ASN A 106 3.78 3.89 8.87
CA ASN A 106 3.42 3.35 10.18
C ASN A 106 3.64 1.82 10.27
N LEU A 107 4.75 1.36 9.70
CA LEU A 107 5.21 -0.02 9.78
C LEU A 107 5.53 -0.34 11.25
N SER A 108 4.92 -1.41 11.75
CA SER A 108 5.13 -1.88 13.11
C SER A 108 5.13 -3.40 13.13
N VAL A 109 6.08 -3.97 13.86
CA VAL A 109 6.02 -5.39 14.21
C VAL A 109 4.90 -5.62 15.22
N ASP A 110 3.92 -6.44 14.83
CA ASP A 110 2.80 -6.84 15.68
C ASP A 110 3.22 -8.01 16.59
N GLU A 111 3.87 -9.02 15.99
CA GLU A 111 4.21 -10.28 16.65
C GLU A 111 5.53 -10.84 16.10
N ILE A 112 6.31 -11.48 16.97
CA ILE A 112 7.45 -12.32 16.61
C ILE A 112 7.30 -13.67 17.30
N ARG A 113 7.50 -14.76 16.54
CA ARG A 113 7.56 -16.12 17.05
C ARG A 113 8.86 -16.78 16.65
N ASN A 114 9.50 -17.50 17.57
CA ASN A 114 10.59 -18.39 17.24
C ASN A 114 10.10 -19.57 16.40
N LYS A 115 11.03 -20.33 15.81
CA LYS A 115 10.74 -21.52 15.01
C LYS A 115 9.91 -22.59 15.74
N ASP A 116 10.04 -22.69 17.06
CA ASP A 116 9.24 -23.60 17.91
C ASP A 116 7.83 -23.08 18.21
N GLY A 117 7.48 -21.87 17.73
CA GLY A 117 6.19 -21.22 17.92
C GLY A 117 6.08 -20.35 19.18
N SER A 118 7.11 -20.34 20.04
CA SER A 118 7.15 -19.49 21.23
C SER A 118 7.15 -18.02 20.87
N LEU A 119 6.42 -17.21 21.64
CA LEU A 119 6.41 -15.75 21.48
C LEU A 119 7.75 -15.17 21.93
N VAL A 120 8.27 -14.23 21.16
CA VAL A 120 9.44 -13.43 21.54
C VAL A 120 8.95 -12.17 22.23
N GLU A 121 9.49 -11.87 23.40
CA GLU A 121 9.16 -10.64 24.12
C GLU A 121 9.65 -9.40 23.36
N LYS A 122 8.96 -8.27 23.54
CA LYS A 122 9.39 -6.99 22.96
C LYS A 122 10.78 -6.63 23.49
N GLY A 123 11.67 -6.24 22.59
CA GLY A 123 13.06 -5.91 22.91
C GLY A 123 13.91 -5.82 21.65
N ARG A 124 15.20 -6.12 21.76
CA ARG A 124 16.18 -5.85 20.68
C ARG A 124 15.86 -6.48 19.33
N ILE A 125 15.23 -7.66 19.30
CA ILE A 125 14.82 -8.29 18.03
C ILE A 125 13.73 -7.46 17.34
N TYR A 126 12.74 -6.96 18.09
CA TYR A 126 11.73 -6.03 17.57
C TYR A 126 12.37 -4.75 17.04
N ASP A 127 13.33 -4.17 17.78
CA ASP A 127 14.01 -2.94 17.40
C ASP A 127 14.77 -3.09 16.08
N VAL A 128 15.51 -4.19 15.93
CA VAL A 128 16.24 -4.50 14.69
C VAL A 128 15.28 -4.64 13.50
N ILE A 129 14.18 -5.39 13.65
CA ILE A 129 13.22 -5.57 12.55
C ILE A 129 12.55 -4.23 12.21
N ASN A 130 12.11 -3.45 13.20
CA ASN A 130 11.52 -2.12 12.98
C ASN A 130 12.50 -1.18 12.25
N GLU A 131 13.79 -1.18 12.62
CA GLU A 131 14.83 -0.40 11.96
C GLU A 131 14.97 -0.80 10.49
N LEU A 132 15.00 -2.09 10.19
CA LEU A 132 15.07 -2.57 8.81
C LEU A 132 13.84 -2.16 7.99
N LEU A 133 12.64 -2.31 8.56
CA LEU A 133 11.39 -1.92 7.89
C LEU A 133 11.37 -0.42 7.57
N ALA A 134 11.74 0.43 8.55
CA ALA A 134 11.77 1.88 8.38
C ALA A 134 12.82 2.32 7.36
N ASN A 135 13.99 1.67 7.33
CA ASN A 135 15.10 2.11 6.49
C ASN A 135 15.08 1.57 5.07
N TYR A 136 14.50 0.39 4.86
CA TYR A 136 14.56 -0.30 3.56
C TYR A 136 13.21 -0.48 2.89
N LEU A 137 12.13 -0.68 3.65
CA LEU A 137 10.82 -0.95 3.06
C LEU A 137 9.95 0.31 2.97
N ALA A 138 9.95 1.17 4.00
CA ALA A 138 9.14 2.40 4.01
C ALA A 138 9.49 3.38 2.87
N LYS A 139 10.72 3.28 2.35
CA LYS A 139 11.24 4.16 1.28
C LYS A 139 10.99 3.63 -0.13
N LYS A 140 10.23 2.53 -0.25
CA LYS A 140 10.00 1.84 -1.52
C LYS A 140 8.53 1.92 -1.89
N PRO A 141 8.21 2.31 -3.14
CA PRO A 141 6.83 2.33 -3.58
C PRO A 141 6.30 0.91 -3.69
N VAL A 142 5.09 0.68 -3.19
CA VAL A 142 4.38 -0.60 -3.30
C VAL A 142 3.33 -0.61 -4.41
N TYR A 143 3.06 0.56 -4.99
CA TYR A 143 2.20 0.71 -6.16
C TYR A 143 2.47 2.07 -6.81
N GLU A 144 2.37 2.12 -8.13
CA GLU A 144 2.42 3.34 -8.94
C GLU A 144 1.08 3.48 -9.65
N MET A 145 0.53 4.70 -9.68
CA MET A 145 -0.74 4.95 -10.34
C MET A 145 -0.67 4.62 -11.83
N GLU A 146 -1.67 3.89 -12.35
CA GLU A 146 -1.73 3.56 -13.77
C GLU A 146 -1.73 4.83 -14.66
N GLU A 147 -1.06 4.76 -15.81
CA GLU A 147 -0.92 5.86 -16.76
C GLU A 147 -2.26 6.44 -17.23
N LYS A 148 -3.31 5.60 -17.32
CA LYS A 148 -4.67 6.04 -17.67
C LYS A 148 -5.29 7.03 -16.68
N TYR A 149 -4.71 7.17 -15.48
CA TYR A 149 -5.13 8.10 -14.44
C TYR A 149 -4.18 9.31 -14.28
N LYS A 150 -3.34 9.61 -15.28
CA LYS A 150 -2.37 10.71 -15.17
C LYS A 150 -2.96 12.11 -15.08
N ASP A 151 -4.08 12.30 -15.75
CA ASP A 151 -4.79 13.59 -15.78
C ASP A 151 -5.88 13.65 -14.69
N TYR A 152 -5.97 12.63 -13.84
CA TYR A 152 -6.95 12.57 -12.75
C TYR A 152 -6.36 13.13 -11.47
N GLU A 153 -7.16 13.89 -10.73
CA GLU A 153 -6.88 14.27 -9.35
C GLU A 153 -7.05 13.05 -8.44
N ILE A 154 -6.05 12.76 -7.60
CA ILE A 154 -6.13 11.67 -6.61
C ILE A 154 -6.67 12.26 -5.31
N LEU A 155 -7.91 11.92 -4.97
CA LEU A 155 -8.60 12.44 -3.79
C LEU A 155 -8.25 11.70 -2.51
N GLY A 156 -7.84 10.43 -2.62
CA GLY A 156 -7.48 9.65 -1.44
C GLY A 156 -7.04 8.23 -1.75
N ILE A 157 -6.34 7.65 -0.78
CA ILE A 157 -5.96 6.25 -0.76
C ILE A 157 -6.30 5.64 0.58
N LYS A 158 -6.88 4.44 0.58
CA LYS A 158 -7.22 3.73 1.81
C LYS A 158 -7.24 2.23 1.62
N ILE A 159 -6.98 1.51 2.70
CA ILE A 159 -7.30 0.09 2.80
C ILE A 159 -8.66 0.00 3.50
N GLU A 160 -9.63 -0.65 2.87
CA GLU A 160 -10.89 -1.00 3.52
C GLU A 160 -11.36 -2.35 3.01
N LYS A 161 -12.13 -3.10 3.81
CA LYS A 161 -12.78 -4.35 3.39
C LYS A 161 -11.81 -5.33 2.70
N GLY A 162 -10.57 -5.42 3.20
CA GLY A 162 -9.54 -6.32 2.68
C GLY A 162 -9.01 -5.94 1.30
N SER A 163 -9.07 -4.66 0.90
CA SER A 163 -8.52 -4.18 -0.37
C SER A 163 -7.97 -2.76 -0.28
N LEU A 164 -6.95 -2.48 -1.09
CA LEU A 164 -6.44 -1.13 -1.31
C LEU A 164 -7.26 -0.43 -2.40
N TYR A 165 -7.71 0.79 -2.11
CA TYR A 165 -8.51 1.61 -2.99
C TYR A 165 -7.88 2.98 -3.20
N VAL A 166 -7.99 3.48 -4.42
CA VAL A 166 -7.64 4.85 -4.79
C VAL A 166 -8.88 5.56 -5.32
N THR A 167 -9.20 6.72 -4.77
CA THR A 167 -10.30 7.57 -5.25
C THR A 167 -9.73 8.65 -6.16
N VAL A 168 -10.28 8.75 -7.37
CA VAL A 168 -9.81 9.63 -8.45
C VAL A 168 -10.94 10.50 -8.99
N LYS A 169 -10.61 11.67 -9.53
CA LYS A 169 -11.57 12.61 -10.15
C LYS A 169 -11.00 13.19 -11.45
N ASN A 170 -11.88 13.34 -12.45
CA ASN A 170 -11.59 13.88 -13.79
C ASN A 170 -12.16 15.30 -13.96
#